data_AF-A0A9N9J6S3-F1
#
_entry.id   AF-A0A9N9J6S3-F1
#
_cell.length_a   1.000
_cell.length_b   1.000
_cell.length_c   1.000
_cell.angle_alpha   90.00
_cell.angle_beta   90.00
_cell.angle_gamma   90.00
#
_symmetry.space_group_name_H-M   'P 1'
#
loop_
_entity.id
_entity.type
_entity.pdbx_description
1 polymer ?
#
loop_
_entity_poly.entity_id
_entity_poly.type
_entity_poly.pdbx_seq_one_letter_code
_entity_poly.pdbx_strand_id
1 'polypeptide(L)' 'MPKKRTTLKGYQKKELCLTKLSNPKLTNNELADQYHISKNSVRDILRESDYWINLDFNSHEAQSQRNR' A
#
# COMPACT_ATOMS: atom_id res chain seq x y z
N MET A 1 11.97 -22.28 -3.61
CA MET A 1 10.57 -21.95 -3.22
C MET A 1 10.17 -20.64 -3.89
N PRO A 2 9.17 -20.60 -4.78
CA PRO A 2 8.71 -19.34 -5.34
C PRO A 2 8.14 -18.49 -4.20
N LYS A 3 8.73 -17.31 -3.95
CA LYS A 3 8.16 -16.30 -3.04
C LYS A 3 6.77 -15.98 -3.55
N LYS A 4 5.73 -16.42 -2.84
CA LYS A 4 4.34 -16.03 -3.11
C LYS A 4 4.33 -14.50 -3.19
N ARG A 5 3.93 -13.95 -4.34
CA ARG A 5 3.79 -12.51 -4.52
C ARG A 5 2.60 -12.04 -3.70
N THR A 6 2.84 -11.67 -2.45
CA THR A 6 1.83 -11.02 -1.61
C THR A 6 1.50 -9.68 -2.25
N THR A 7 0.33 -9.59 -2.88
CA THR A 7 -0.15 -8.34 -3.45
C THR A 7 -0.86 -7.57 -2.34
N LEU A 8 -0.26 -6.46 -1.90
CA LEU A 8 -0.92 -5.59 -0.92
C LEU A 8 -2.16 -4.97 -1.53
N LYS A 9 -3.28 -5.06 -0.78
CA LYS A 9 -4.49 -4.32 -1.09
C LYS A 9 -4.21 -2.83 -0.94
N GLY A 10 -4.95 -1.99 -1.67
CA GLY A 10 -4.64 -0.56 -1.69
C GLY A 10 -4.70 0.09 -0.29
N TYR A 11 -5.63 -0.30 0.59
CA TYR A 11 -5.65 0.21 1.97
C TYR A 11 -4.36 -0.14 2.75
N GLN A 12 -3.74 -1.30 2.48
CA GLN A 12 -2.46 -1.68 3.10
C GLN A 12 -1.31 -0.83 2.56
N LYS A 13 -1.35 -0.47 1.28
CA LYS A 13 -0.36 0.46 0.70
C LYS A 13 -0.47 1.84 1.33
N LYS A 14 -1.70 2.34 1.53
CA LYS A 14 -1.96 3.60 2.25
C LYS A 14 -1.45 3.56 3.68
N GLU A 15 -1.74 2.49 4.41
CA GLU A 15 -1.26 2.30 5.78
C GLU A 15 0.28 2.27 5.85
N LEU A 16 0.94 1.58 4.91
CA LEU A 16 2.41 1.57 4.79
C LEU A 16 2.95 3.00 4.58
N CYS A 17 2.34 3.79 3.71
CA CYS A 17 2.74 5.17 3.46
C CYS A 17 2.54 6.07 4.70
N LEU A 18 1.41 5.95 5.39
CA LEU A 18 1.12 6.67 6.64
C LEU A 18 2.07 6.28 7.77
N THR A 19 2.42 5.00 7.86
CA THR A 19 3.38 4.47 8.84
C THR A 19 4.76 5.06 8.61
N LYS A 20 5.22 5.11 7.34
CA LYS A 20 6.50 5.73 6.97
C LYS A 20 6.51 7.25 7.18
N LEU A 21 5.38 7.92 6.95
CA LEU A 21 5.22 9.35 7.19
C LEU A 21 5.30 9.67 8.70
N SER A 22 4.62 8.87 9.53
CA SER A 22 4.64 9.02 10.99
C SER A 22 6.01 8.63 11.59
N ASN A 23 6.69 7.66 10.98
CA ASN A 23 7.98 7.15 11.43
C ASN A 23 9.02 7.22 10.30
N PRO A 24 9.62 8.38 10.02
CA PRO A 24 10.61 8.52 8.95
C PRO A 24 11.86 7.67 9.19
N LYS A 25 12.15 7.29 10.45
CA LYS A 25 13.27 6.43 10.86
C LYS A 25 13.13 4.96 10.45
N LEU A 26 11.91 4.50 10.19
CA LEU A 26 11.63 3.10 9.83
C LEU A 26 12.27 2.77 8.48
N THR A 27 13.06 1.70 8.41
CA THR A 27 13.76 1.36 7.16
C THR A 27 12.85 0.61 6.19
N ASN A 28 13.15 0.69 4.89
CA ASN A 28 12.39 -0.06 3.89
C ASN A 28 12.49 -1.58 4.08
N ASN A 29 13.54 -2.06 4.77
CA ASN A 29 13.66 -3.48 5.11
C ASN A 29 12.66 -3.87 6.20
N GLU A 30 12.49 -3.04 7.23
CA GLU A 30 11.52 -3.31 8.30
C GLU A 30 10.07 -3.20 7.81
N LEU A 31 9.78 -2.25 6.90
CA LEU A 31 8.48 -2.21 6.24
C LEU A 31 8.26 -3.43 5.34
N ALA A 32 9.32 -3.90 4.67
CA ALA A 32 9.22 -5.10 3.84
C ALA A 32 8.92 -6.35 4.67
N ASP A 33 9.54 -6.47 5.84
CA ASP A 33 9.31 -7.57 6.78
C ASP A 33 7.90 -7.55 7.36
N GLN A 34 7.47 -6.40 7.91
CA GLN A 34 6.13 -6.22 8.48
C GLN A 34 4.99 -6.54 7.50
N TYR A 35 5.15 -6.10 6.24
CA TYR A 35 4.13 -6.30 5.21
C TYR A 35 4.38 -7.57 4.36
N HIS A 36 5.41 -8.37 4.70
CA HIS A 36 5.84 -9.56 3.95
C HIS A 36 5.98 -9.32 2.43
N ILE A 37 6.53 -8.17 2.05
CA ILE A 37 6.78 -7.78 0.66
C ILE A 37 8.26 -7.60 0.38
N SER A 38 8.60 -7.40 -0.89
CA SER A 38 9.98 -7.10 -1.28
C SER A 38 10.30 -5.62 -1.00
N LYS A 39 11.55 -5.33 -0.61
CA LYS A 39 12.06 -3.96 -0.47
C LYS A 39 11.81 -3.10 -1.72
N ASN A 40 11.93 -3.70 -2.91
CA ASN A 40 11.59 -3.01 -4.17
C ASN A 40 10.12 -2.60 -4.23
N SER A 41 9.21 -3.46 -3.79
CA SER A 41 7.78 -3.14 -3.71
C SER A 41 7.51 -2.02 -2.70
N VAL A 42 8.18 -2.03 -1.54
CA VAL A 42 8.09 -0.92 -0.57
C VAL A 42 8.50 0.39 -1.22
N ARG A 43 9.64 0.41 -1.91
CA ARG A 43 10.14 1.60 -2.60
C ARG A 43 9.16 2.10 -3.67
N ASP A 44 8.60 1.18 -4.45
CA ASP A 44 7.63 1.50 -5.50
C ASP A 44 6.35 2.11 -4.92
N ILE A 45 5.80 1.50 -3.86
CA ILE A 45 4.64 2.02 -3.12
C ILE A 45 4.94 3.40 -2.51
N LEU A 46 6.11 3.57 -1.88
CA LEU A 46 6.49 4.86 -1.28
C LEU A 46 6.70 5.96 -2.32
N ARG A 47 7.10 5.61 -3.54
CA ARG A 47 7.22 6.58 -4.65
C ARG A 47 5.87 7.13 -5.07
N GLU A 48 4.83 6.31 -4.97
CA GLU A 48 3.43 6.69 -5.17
C GLU A 48 2.73 7.03 -3.84
N SER A 49 3.48 7.35 -2.77
CA SER A 49 2.88 7.54 -1.44
C SER A 49 1.82 8.63 -1.41
N ASP A 50 2.05 9.74 -2.11
CA ASP A 50 1.08 10.82 -2.25
C ASP A 50 -0.23 10.32 -2.89
N TYR A 51 -0.13 9.53 -3.96
CA TYR A 51 -1.29 8.89 -4.59
C TYR A 51 -2.01 7.95 -3.61
N TRP A 52 -1.30 7.06 -2.91
CA TRP A 52 -1.92 6.10 -1.98
C TRP A 52 -2.55 6.77 -0.75
N ILE A 53 -1.97 7.87 -0.26
CA ILE A 53 -2.51 8.65 0.87
C ILE A 53 -3.77 9.40 0.45
N ASN A 54 -3.77 10.02 -0.73
CA ASN A 54 -4.92 10.73 -1.29
C ASN A 54 -5.98 9.79 -1.86
N LEU A 55 -5.64 8.52 -2.13
CA LEU A 55 -6.62 7.55 -2.60
C LEU A 55 -7.63 7.26 -1.48
N ASP A 56 -8.88 7.63 -1.74
CA ASP A 56 -9.98 7.37 -0.85
C ASP A 56 -10.49 5.93 -1.08
N PHE A 57 -10.03 5.00 -0.25
CA PHE A 57 -10.55 3.62 -0.25
C PHE A 57 -11.98 3.51 0.27
N ASN A 58 -12.52 4.60 0.83
CA ASN A 58 -13.88 4.68 1.31
C ASN A 58 -14.87 5.06 0.19
N SER A 59 -14.37 5.29 -1.03
CA SER A 59 -15.18 5.50 -2.22
C SER A 59 -15.80 4.17 -2.66
N HIS A 60 -16.75 3.70 -1.85
CA HIS A 60 -17.76 2.70 -2.16
C HIS A 60 -18.74 3.19 -3.26
N GLU A 61 -18.40 4.23 -4.03
CA GLU A 61 -19.20 4.72 -5.16
C GLU A 61 -18.86 4.01 -6.48
N ALA A 62 -18.57 2.71 -6.42
CA ALA A 62 -18.61 1.83 -7.59
C ALA A 62 -19.54 0.62 -7.38
N GLN A 63 -20.48 0.72 -6.43
CA GLN A 63 -21.66 -0.15 -6.38
C GLN A 63 -22.92 0.64 -6.78
N SER A 64 -23.06 0.99 -8.05
CA SER A 64 -24.35 0.97 -8.76
C SER A 64 -24.24 1.73 -10.07
N GLN A 65 -24.02 1.01 -11.15
CA GLN A 65 -24.74 1.28 -12.40
C GLN A 65 -24.72 0.01 -13.27
N ARG A 66 -25.25 -1.08 -12.72
CA ARG A 66 -25.83 -2.16 -13.53
C ARG A 66 -27.35 -2.13 -13.32
N ASN A 67 -27.99 -1.09 -13.84
CA ASN A 67 -29.42 -1.16 -14.13
C ASN A 67 -29.82 -0.14 -15.20
N ARG A 68 -29.72 -0.54 -16.47
CA ARG A 68 -30.84 -0.49 -17.43
C ARG A 68 -30.50 -1.30 -18.67
#